data_AF-A0A397Z755-F1
#
_entry.id   AF-A0A397Z755-F1
#
_cell.length_a   1.000
_cell.length_b   1.000
_cell.length_c   1.000
_cell.angle_alpha   90.00
_cell.angle_beta   90.00
_cell.angle_gamma   90.00
#
_symmetry.space_group_name_H-M   'P 1'
#
loop_
_entity.id
_entity.type
_entity.pdbx_description
1 polymer ?
#
loop_
_entity_poly.entity_id
_entity_poly.type
_entity_poly.pdbx_seq_one_letter_code
_entity_poly.pdbx_strand_id
1 'polypeptide(L)'
;MGISAFEWGERQLTLLYNRDNFDTWQVLSGWAQPNGGTWCGISRNGRVAFLVDAMIFDEELLLLQGHMSPQDFANEIATDPLRYTGMTFKLIVADITSNSMFYINKLSATVPHVRTEQVAFGVHILSYSGLDGHLPNQPSLRETAERFMYDPTEAVEGNKLTAFFVDFEVREYSNWIPIKEGRYRTTSTTALTVKPTNEVKFYERYLENGEWRDHQVSFNIV
;
A
#
# COMPACT_ATOMS: atom_id res chain seq x y z
N MET A 1 6.51 1.22 -5.28
CA MET A 1 5.68 -0.01 -5.36
C MET A 1 5.61 -0.62 -3.98
N GLY A 2 4.74 -1.59 -3.74
CA GLY A 2 4.62 -2.20 -2.44
C GLY A 2 3.86 -3.51 -2.49
N ILE A 3 3.64 -4.08 -1.32
CA ILE A 3 2.78 -5.24 -1.12
C ILE A 3 2.06 -5.08 0.21
N SER A 4 0.80 -5.49 0.25
CA SER A 4 0.05 -5.61 1.50
C SER A 4 -0.58 -6.99 1.62
N ALA A 5 -0.58 -7.51 2.83
CA ALA A 5 -1.40 -8.64 3.24
C ALA A 5 -2.29 -8.16 4.38
N PHE A 6 -3.59 -8.40 4.25
CA PHE A 6 -4.54 -7.96 5.25
C PHE A 6 -5.67 -8.96 5.48
N GLU A 7 -6.13 -9.02 6.72
CA GLU A 7 -7.34 -9.71 7.12
C GLU A 7 -8.40 -8.65 7.42
N TRP A 8 -9.46 -8.65 6.64
CA TRP A 8 -10.58 -7.72 6.75
C TRP A 8 -11.82 -8.47 7.25
N GLY A 9 -12.53 -7.89 8.21
CA GLY A 9 -13.75 -8.48 8.76
C GLY A 9 -14.63 -7.44 9.44
N GLU A 10 -15.67 -7.92 10.12
CA GLU A 10 -16.62 -7.05 10.80
C GLU A 10 -15.92 -6.22 11.91
N ARG A 11 -15.78 -4.93 11.64
CA ARG A 11 -15.14 -3.92 12.49
C ARG A 11 -13.70 -4.28 12.87
N GLN A 12 -13.03 -5.09 12.04
CA GLN A 12 -11.66 -5.51 12.30
C GLN A 12 -10.80 -5.38 11.05
N LEU A 13 -9.53 -5.02 11.25
CA LEU A 13 -8.53 -5.02 10.20
C LEU A 13 -7.19 -5.40 10.80
N THR A 14 -6.52 -6.40 10.25
CA THR A 14 -5.08 -6.62 10.46
C THR A 14 -4.38 -6.39 9.14
N LEU A 15 -3.38 -5.53 9.10
CA LEU A 15 -2.67 -5.15 7.88
C LEU A 15 -1.17 -5.17 8.14
N LEU A 16 -0.44 -5.82 7.23
CA LEU A 16 1.00 -5.66 7.04
C LEU A 16 1.23 -5.08 5.65
N TYR A 17 2.07 -4.06 5.58
CA TYR A 17 2.31 -3.31 4.35
C TYR A 17 3.79 -2.93 4.23
N ASN A 18 4.41 -3.23 3.09
CA ASN A 18 5.76 -2.80 2.76
C ASN A 18 5.72 -1.90 1.52
N ARG A 19 6.48 -0.80 1.56
CA ARG A 19 6.67 0.12 0.44
C ARG A 19 8.12 0.14 0.00
N ASP A 20 8.33 -0.12 -1.28
CA ASP A 20 9.61 -0.05 -1.96
C ASP A 20 9.68 1.15 -2.88
N ASN A 21 10.80 1.83 -2.82
CA ASN A 21 11.12 2.94 -3.71
C ASN A 21 12.40 2.66 -4.47
N PHE A 22 12.48 3.23 -5.67
CA PHE A 22 13.66 3.11 -6.51
C PHE A 22 14.79 3.96 -5.92
N ASP A 23 15.89 3.31 -5.55
CA ASP A 23 17.09 3.93 -5.02
C ASP A 23 18.07 4.19 -6.17
N THR A 24 18.27 5.47 -6.48
CA THR A 24 19.49 5.91 -7.15
C THR A 24 20.38 6.49 -6.05
N TRP A 25 21.67 6.14 -6.03
CA TRP A 25 22.70 6.53 -5.04
C TRP A 25 22.80 8.03 -4.69
N GLN A 26 21.96 8.89 -5.27
CA GLN A 26 21.91 10.34 -5.09
C GLN A 26 20.65 10.86 -4.37
N VAL A 27 19.53 10.12 -4.34
CA VAL A 27 18.29 10.58 -3.68
C VAL A 27 17.50 9.39 -3.10
N LEU A 28 17.32 9.40 -1.78
CA LEU A 28 16.43 8.50 -1.04
C LEU A 28 15.18 9.26 -0.63
N SER A 29 13.99 8.86 -1.08
CA SER A 29 12.76 9.26 -0.37
C SER A 29 11.76 8.11 -0.32
N GLY A 30 11.62 7.50 0.86
CA GLY A 30 10.43 6.75 1.24
C GLY A 30 9.24 7.68 1.52
N TRP A 31 9.58 8.87 2.01
CA TRP A 31 8.68 9.91 2.45
C TRP A 31 8.04 10.63 1.27
N ALA A 32 6.73 10.46 1.08
CA ALA A 32 5.95 11.30 0.18
C ALA A 32 5.89 12.74 0.75
N GLN A 33 6.83 13.59 0.32
CA GLN A 33 6.97 14.97 0.79
C GLN A 33 5.69 15.84 0.71
N PRO A 34 4.77 15.67 -0.27
CA PRO A 34 3.54 16.46 -0.31
C PRO A 34 2.56 16.15 0.85
N ASN A 35 2.55 14.91 1.37
CA ASN A 35 1.47 14.40 2.24
C ASN A 35 1.93 13.99 3.64
N GLY A 36 3.16 14.34 4.04
CA GLY A 36 3.69 13.94 5.36
C GLY A 36 4.03 12.45 5.48
N GLY A 37 4.35 11.79 4.36
CA GLY A 37 5.20 10.61 4.39
C GLY A 37 4.56 9.23 4.19
N THR A 38 3.27 9.02 4.49
CA THR A 38 2.70 7.66 4.49
C THR A 38 1.78 7.36 3.30
N TRP A 39 1.94 6.15 2.76
CA TRP A 39 1.07 5.52 1.74
C TRP A 39 0.02 4.61 2.39
N CYS A 40 -0.14 4.70 3.72
CA CYS A 40 -1.10 3.96 4.52
C CYS A 40 -1.54 4.82 5.72
N GLY A 41 -2.82 5.14 5.82
CA GLY A 41 -3.37 5.98 6.88
C GLY A 41 -4.63 5.41 7.50
N ILE A 42 -4.84 5.75 8.77
CA ILE A 42 -6.10 5.56 9.47
C ILE A 42 -6.50 6.85 10.22
N SER A 43 -7.73 7.28 10.05
CA SER A 43 -8.28 8.45 10.75
C SER A 43 -8.88 8.08 12.12
N ARG A 44 -9.13 9.10 12.95
CA ARG A 44 -9.81 8.93 14.26
C ARG A 44 -11.25 8.42 14.16
N ASN A 45 -11.91 8.59 13.02
CA ASN A 45 -13.26 8.09 12.76
C ASN A 45 -13.26 6.74 12.00
N GLY A 46 -12.11 6.06 11.91
CA GLY A 46 -12.04 4.68 11.40
C GLY A 46 -11.99 4.56 9.88
N ARG A 47 -11.62 5.61 9.16
CA ARG A 47 -11.37 5.54 7.70
C ARG A 47 -9.95 5.08 7.48
N VAL A 48 -9.76 4.16 6.54
CA VAL A 48 -8.47 3.58 6.20
C VAL A 48 -8.24 3.78 4.71
N ALA A 49 -7.03 4.16 4.33
CA ALA A 49 -6.59 4.17 2.94
C ALA A 49 -5.16 3.64 2.86
N PHE A 50 -4.86 2.81 1.87
CA PHE A 50 -3.48 2.43 1.57
C PHE A 50 -3.27 2.09 0.09
N LEU A 51 -2.10 2.46 -0.41
CA LEU A 51 -1.78 2.43 -1.84
C LEU A 51 -0.54 1.61 -2.14
N VAL A 52 -0.73 0.54 -2.91
CA VAL A 52 0.32 -0.42 -3.23
C VAL A 52 1.14 -0.02 -4.45
N ASP A 53 0.52 0.62 -5.43
CA ASP A 53 1.18 1.02 -6.67
C ASP A 53 0.64 2.37 -7.10
N ALA A 54 1.52 3.36 -7.20
CA ALA A 54 1.33 4.62 -7.90
C ALA A 54 2.66 5.40 -7.87
N MET A 55 2.88 6.25 -8.88
CA MET A 55 4.03 7.16 -8.89
C MET A 55 3.80 8.36 -7.95
N ILE A 56 2.62 8.98 -8.00
CA ILE A 56 2.18 10.10 -7.14
C ILE A 56 0.65 10.00 -7.09
N PHE A 57 0.02 9.98 -5.91
CA PHE A 57 -1.44 9.91 -5.79
C PHE A 57 -1.87 10.58 -4.46
N ASP A 58 -2.53 11.73 -4.53
CA ASP A 58 -2.84 12.54 -3.34
C ASP A 58 -4.29 12.39 -2.85
N GLU A 59 -5.12 11.61 -3.57
CA GLU A 59 -6.56 11.50 -3.27
C GLU A 59 -6.83 10.69 -1.99
N GLU A 60 -5.88 9.88 -1.51
CA GLU A 60 -6.03 9.10 -0.27
C GLU A 60 -6.31 9.99 0.94
N LEU A 61 -5.67 11.16 0.98
CA LEU A 61 -5.85 12.12 2.05
C LEU A 61 -7.27 12.70 2.04
N LEU A 62 -7.89 12.85 0.86
CA LEU A 62 -9.26 13.34 0.72
C LEU A 62 -10.26 12.39 1.38
N LEU A 63 -10.09 11.06 1.25
CA LEU A 63 -10.94 10.12 1.96
C LEU A 63 -10.73 10.23 3.48
N LEU A 64 -9.46 10.23 3.92
CA LEU A 64 -9.10 10.18 5.34
C LEU A 64 -9.57 11.42 6.10
N GLN A 65 -9.57 12.58 5.45
CA GLN A 65 -10.03 13.85 6.02
C GLN A 65 -11.51 14.14 5.72
N GLY A 66 -12.09 13.46 4.73
CA GLY A 66 -13.45 13.71 4.24
C GLY A 66 -14.54 12.93 4.97
N HIS A 67 -15.73 12.96 4.36
CA HIS A 67 -16.96 12.37 4.91
C HIS A 67 -17.65 11.39 3.95
N MET A 68 -17.11 11.20 2.75
CA MET A 68 -17.67 10.27 1.74
C MET A 68 -17.60 8.83 2.21
N SER A 69 -18.57 7.98 1.86
CA SER A 69 -18.39 6.54 2.07
C SER A 69 -17.27 6.00 1.16
N PRO A 70 -16.65 4.84 1.48
CA PRO A 70 -15.68 4.21 0.57
C PRO A 70 -16.24 3.98 -0.84
N GLN A 71 -17.53 3.65 -0.94
CA GLN A 71 -18.22 3.47 -2.21
C GLN A 71 -18.38 4.79 -2.98
N ASP A 72 -18.84 5.85 -2.32
CA ASP A 72 -19.01 7.16 -2.97
C ASP A 72 -17.66 7.69 -3.45
N PHE A 73 -16.62 7.55 -2.63
CA PHE A 73 -15.26 7.90 -3.02
C PHE A 73 -14.80 7.09 -4.23
N ALA A 74 -15.01 5.77 -4.23
CA ALA A 74 -14.67 4.93 -5.38
C ALA A 74 -15.40 5.38 -6.67
N ASN A 75 -16.69 5.68 -6.56
CA ASN A 75 -17.49 6.18 -7.67
C ASN A 75 -16.99 7.55 -8.18
N GLU A 76 -16.62 8.46 -7.28
CA GLU A 76 -16.07 9.76 -7.65
C GLU A 76 -14.75 9.62 -8.42
N ILE A 77 -13.81 8.81 -7.92
CA ILE A 77 -12.55 8.53 -8.61
C ILE A 77 -12.81 7.93 -10.02
N ALA A 78 -13.86 7.10 -10.15
CA ALA A 78 -14.22 6.51 -11.43
C ALA A 78 -14.99 7.45 -12.38
N THR A 79 -15.52 8.57 -11.89
CA THR A 79 -16.36 9.48 -12.68
C THR A 79 -15.57 10.27 -13.73
N ASP A 80 -14.34 10.68 -13.40
CA ASP A 80 -13.43 11.36 -14.33
C ASP A 80 -12.09 10.62 -14.45
N PRO A 81 -12.04 9.54 -15.24
CA PRO A 81 -10.82 8.75 -15.40
C PRO A 81 -9.73 9.49 -16.20
N LEU A 82 -10.08 10.58 -16.91
CA LEU A 82 -9.12 11.39 -17.66
C LEU A 82 -8.28 12.26 -16.73
N ARG A 83 -8.79 12.63 -15.55
CA ARG A 83 -8.01 13.27 -14.47
C ARG A 83 -6.73 12.51 -14.15
N TYR A 84 -6.73 11.19 -14.32
CA TYR A 84 -5.60 10.30 -14.03
C TYR A 84 -4.88 9.81 -15.29
N THR A 85 -4.89 10.61 -16.37
CA THR A 85 -4.16 10.31 -17.60
C THR A 85 -2.65 10.20 -17.31
N GLY A 86 -2.01 9.16 -17.83
CA GLY A 86 -0.59 8.90 -17.57
C GLY A 86 -0.30 8.17 -16.25
N MET A 87 -1.33 7.89 -15.46
CA MET A 87 -1.19 7.25 -14.15
C MET A 87 -1.73 5.83 -14.14
N THR A 88 -1.10 4.97 -13.36
CA THR A 88 -1.65 3.70 -12.88
C THR A 88 -1.69 3.74 -11.37
N PHE A 89 -2.72 3.14 -10.79
CA PHE A 89 -2.79 3.06 -9.33
C PHE A 89 -3.58 1.85 -8.84
N LYS A 90 -3.29 1.44 -7.60
CA LYS A 90 -3.95 0.35 -6.86
C LYS A 90 -4.16 0.77 -5.41
N LEU A 91 -5.41 1.07 -5.07
CA LEU A 91 -5.81 1.71 -3.83
C LEU A 91 -6.86 0.88 -3.11
N ILE A 92 -6.69 0.70 -1.80
CA ILE A 92 -7.76 0.26 -0.91
C ILE A 92 -8.26 1.45 -0.12
N VAL A 93 -9.57 1.59 -0.05
CA VAL A 93 -10.28 2.53 0.82
C VAL A 93 -11.27 1.76 1.68
N ALA A 94 -11.34 2.09 2.97
CA ALA A 94 -12.26 1.45 3.87
C ALA A 94 -12.78 2.40 4.94
N ASP A 95 -13.89 2.01 5.54
CA ASP A 95 -14.46 2.59 6.74
C ASP A 95 -14.83 1.44 7.68
N ILE A 96 -14.06 1.33 8.77
CA ILE A 96 -14.21 0.30 9.80
C ILE A 96 -15.59 0.42 10.45
N THR A 97 -16.12 1.64 10.61
CA THR A 97 -17.36 1.86 11.35
C THR A 97 -18.59 1.37 10.59
N SER A 98 -18.57 1.51 9.25
CA SER A 98 -19.63 1.07 8.35
C SER A 98 -19.37 -0.31 7.72
N ASN A 99 -18.27 -0.97 8.05
CA ASN A 99 -17.87 -2.27 7.48
C ASN A 99 -17.80 -2.26 5.95
N SER A 100 -17.33 -1.16 5.37
CA SER A 100 -17.23 -1.00 3.92
C SER A 100 -15.77 -0.91 3.51
N MET A 101 -15.39 -1.67 2.49
CA MET A 101 -14.06 -1.63 1.89
C MET A 101 -14.18 -1.76 0.38
N PHE A 102 -13.45 -0.93 -0.35
CA PHE A 102 -13.40 -0.91 -1.79
C PHE A 102 -11.96 -0.91 -2.29
N TYR A 103 -11.72 -1.68 -3.34
CA TYR A 103 -10.51 -1.61 -4.14
C TYR A 103 -10.77 -0.79 -5.39
N ILE A 104 -9.86 0.13 -5.66
CA ILE A 104 -9.92 1.06 -6.77
C ILE A 104 -8.61 0.89 -7.54
N ASN A 105 -8.72 0.63 -8.84
CA ASN A 105 -7.53 0.47 -9.68
C ASN A 105 -7.66 1.09 -11.06
N LYS A 106 -6.51 1.55 -11.56
CA LYS A 106 -6.30 1.95 -12.95
C LYS A 106 -5.12 1.17 -13.49
N LEU A 107 -5.40 0.16 -14.31
CA LEU A 107 -4.39 -0.80 -14.80
C LEU A 107 -3.53 -0.27 -15.95
N SER A 108 -4.00 0.75 -16.66
CA SER A 108 -3.28 1.30 -17.81
C SER A 108 -3.21 2.81 -17.74
N ALA A 109 -2.02 3.36 -17.96
CA ALA A 109 -1.77 4.80 -18.04
C ALA A 109 -2.52 5.46 -19.22
N THR A 110 -2.78 4.72 -20.30
CA THR A 110 -3.33 5.22 -21.56
C THR A 110 -4.84 4.98 -21.71
N VAL A 111 -5.39 4.02 -20.97
CA VAL A 111 -6.83 3.73 -21.01
C VAL A 111 -7.53 4.55 -19.93
N PRO A 112 -8.52 5.40 -20.28
CA PRO A 112 -9.27 6.22 -19.34
C PRO A 112 -10.37 5.38 -18.69
N HIS A 113 -9.97 4.36 -17.93
CA HIS A 113 -10.90 3.51 -17.20
C HIS A 113 -10.33 3.18 -15.82
N VAL A 114 -11.11 3.50 -14.80
CA VAL A 114 -10.88 3.11 -13.41
C VAL A 114 -11.88 2.02 -13.07
N ARG A 115 -11.39 0.93 -12.48
CA ARG A 115 -12.21 -0.15 -11.94
C ARG A 115 -12.37 0.03 -10.45
N THR A 116 -13.56 -0.29 -9.97
CA THR A 116 -13.90 -0.30 -8.56
C THR A 116 -14.54 -1.63 -8.22
N GLU A 117 -14.19 -2.20 -7.08
CA GLU A 117 -14.82 -3.41 -6.57
C GLU A 117 -14.94 -3.36 -5.06
N GLN A 118 -16.02 -3.93 -4.54
CA GLN A 118 -16.17 -4.11 -3.10
C GLN A 118 -15.28 -5.27 -2.65
N VAL A 119 -14.54 -5.08 -1.57
CA VAL A 119 -13.69 -6.12 -0.99
C VAL A 119 -14.51 -6.92 0.01
N ALA A 120 -14.58 -8.24 -0.20
CA ALA A 120 -15.24 -9.16 0.70
C ALA A 120 -14.47 -9.29 2.03
N PHE A 121 -15.09 -9.85 3.06
CA PHE A 121 -14.36 -10.24 4.26
C PHE A 121 -13.46 -11.46 3.97
N GLY A 122 -12.28 -11.47 4.59
CA GLY A 122 -11.32 -12.54 4.41
C GLY A 122 -9.88 -12.07 4.47
N VAL A 123 -8.99 -12.97 4.07
CA VAL A 123 -7.56 -12.70 3.92
C VAL A 123 -7.29 -12.34 2.47
N HIS A 124 -6.66 -11.19 2.27
CA HIS A 124 -6.38 -10.63 0.96
C HIS A 124 -4.91 -10.27 0.81
N ILE A 125 -4.45 -10.30 -0.44
CA ILE A 125 -3.13 -9.80 -0.82
C ILE A 125 -3.34 -8.77 -1.92
N LEU A 126 -2.72 -7.60 -1.76
CA LEU A 126 -2.63 -6.61 -2.83
C LEU A 126 -1.17 -6.37 -3.17
N SER A 127 -0.82 -6.60 -4.44
CA SER A 127 0.52 -6.37 -5.00
C SER A 127 0.43 -5.66 -6.35
N TYR A 128 1.53 -5.62 -7.12
CA TYR A 128 1.50 -5.12 -8.48
C TYR A 128 0.51 -5.89 -9.39
N SER A 129 0.22 -7.16 -9.08
CA SER A 129 -0.73 -7.99 -9.85
C SER A 129 -2.20 -7.59 -9.66
N GLY A 130 -2.49 -6.74 -8.67
CA GLY A 130 -3.84 -6.39 -8.25
C GLY A 130 -4.30 -7.15 -7.00
N LEU A 131 -5.53 -6.87 -6.58
CA LEU A 131 -6.16 -7.51 -5.42
C LEU A 131 -6.41 -8.98 -5.73
N ASP A 132 -5.88 -9.86 -4.87
CA ASP A 132 -5.94 -11.32 -5.00
C ASP A 132 -5.51 -11.84 -6.37
N GLY A 133 -4.66 -11.06 -7.06
CA GLY A 133 -4.31 -11.23 -8.46
C GLY A 133 -3.94 -12.67 -8.81
N HIS A 134 -4.51 -13.15 -9.91
CA HIS A 134 -4.37 -14.52 -10.41
C HIS A 134 -2.97 -14.77 -10.99
N LEU A 135 -2.01 -15.05 -10.11
CA LEU A 135 -0.85 -15.83 -10.52
C LEU A 135 -1.30 -17.29 -10.72
N PRO A 136 -0.81 -18.01 -11.74
CA PRO A 136 -1.03 -19.47 -11.83
C PRO A 136 -0.51 -20.21 -10.59
N ASN A 137 0.34 -19.55 -9.79
CA ASN A 137 0.74 -19.94 -8.44
C ASN A 137 0.60 -18.71 -7.51
N GLN A 138 -0.60 -18.46 -6.96
CA GLN A 138 -0.72 -17.51 -5.85
C GLN A 138 0.35 -17.88 -4.80
N PRO A 139 1.19 -16.92 -4.36
CA PRO A 139 2.16 -17.20 -3.32
C PRO A 139 1.37 -17.69 -2.10
N SER A 140 1.71 -18.89 -1.65
CA SER A 140 1.20 -19.44 -0.42
C SER A 140 1.36 -18.42 0.71
N LEU A 141 0.54 -18.54 1.75
CA LEU A 141 0.67 -17.73 2.98
C LEU A 141 2.13 -17.77 3.52
N ARG A 142 2.80 -18.91 3.33
CA ARG A 142 4.23 -19.07 3.60
C ARG A 142 5.11 -18.21 2.70
N GLU A 143 4.97 -18.29 1.39
CA GLU A 143 5.75 -17.46 0.46
C GLU A 143 5.48 -15.97 0.68
N THR A 144 4.25 -15.60 1.01
CA THR A 144 3.87 -14.23 1.38
C THR A 144 4.55 -13.81 2.69
N ALA A 145 4.54 -14.66 3.72
CA ALA A 145 5.26 -14.38 4.96
C ALA A 145 6.78 -14.30 4.74
N GLU A 146 7.38 -15.22 3.99
CA GLU A 146 8.79 -15.19 3.59
C GLU A 146 9.10 -13.88 2.84
N ARG A 147 8.21 -13.46 1.94
CA ARG A 147 8.27 -12.18 1.22
C ARG A 147 8.26 -10.97 2.16
N PHE A 148 7.37 -10.92 3.15
CA PHE A 148 7.32 -9.82 4.12
C PHE A 148 8.52 -9.82 5.09
N MET A 149 9.01 -11.00 5.47
CA MET A 149 9.94 -11.18 6.58
C MET A 149 11.40 -11.37 6.14
N TYR A 150 11.65 -11.72 4.89
CA TYR A 150 12.95 -12.23 4.44
C TYR A 150 13.23 -11.94 2.97
N ASP A 151 13.91 -10.81 2.68
CA ASP A 151 14.78 -10.75 1.49
C ASP A 151 16.19 -11.17 1.92
N PRO A 152 16.86 -12.09 1.20
CA PRO A 152 18.23 -12.49 1.51
C PRO A 152 19.27 -11.37 1.31
N THR A 153 18.87 -10.25 0.71
CA THR A 153 19.72 -9.11 0.40
C THR A 153 19.30 -7.93 1.26
N GLU A 154 20.13 -7.62 2.26
CA GLU A 154 19.96 -6.43 3.09
C GLU A 154 20.32 -5.19 2.28
N ALA A 155 19.46 -4.16 2.26
CA ALA A 155 19.84 -2.89 1.62
C ALA A 155 20.78 -2.04 2.48
N VAL A 156 20.81 -2.31 3.78
CA VAL A 156 21.79 -1.81 4.74
C VAL A 156 22.43 -3.02 5.39
N GLU A 157 23.72 -3.19 5.14
CA GLU A 157 24.52 -4.30 5.69
C GLU A 157 24.36 -4.36 7.22
N GLY A 158 24.05 -5.55 7.73
CA GLY A 158 23.77 -5.83 9.13
C GLY A 158 22.32 -5.59 9.56
N ASN A 159 21.42 -5.13 8.68
CA ASN A 159 20.03 -4.81 9.03
C ASN A 159 19.02 -5.49 8.09
N LYS A 160 18.61 -6.71 8.47
CA LYS A 160 17.61 -7.55 7.77
C LYS A 160 16.28 -6.87 7.47
N LEU A 161 15.89 -5.88 8.26
CA LEU A 161 14.63 -5.13 8.06
C LEU A 161 14.72 -4.13 6.91
N THR A 162 15.87 -4.00 6.27
CA THR A 162 16.08 -3.15 5.08
C THR A 162 16.09 -3.94 3.78
N ALA A 163 15.54 -5.15 3.79
CA ALA A 163 15.33 -6.02 2.63
C ALA A 163 14.93 -5.27 1.34
N PHE A 164 15.41 -5.73 0.19
CA PHE A 164 14.99 -5.23 -1.11
C PHE A 164 13.71 -5.92 -1.58
N PHE A 165 12.54 -5.46 -1.18
CA PHE A 165 11.32 -6.02 -1.73
C PHE A 165 11.15 -5.55 -3.20
N VAL A 166 11.18 -6.50 -4.13
CA VAL A 166 10.93 -6.24 -5.55
C VAL A 166 9.87 -7.23 -5.99
N ASP A 167 8.69 -6.72 -6.34
CA ASP A 167 7.62 -7.58 -6.87
C ASP A 167 8.19 -8.41 -8.05
N PHE A 168 7.96 -9.72 -8.02
CA PHE A 168 8.46 -10.65 -9.05
C PHE A 168 8.01 -10.22 -10.45
N GLU A 169 6.82 -9.62 -10.55
CA GLU A 169 6.28 -9.08 -11.80
C GLU A 169 7.17 -7.95 -12.35
N VAL A 170 7.70 -7.09 -11.49
CA VAL A 170 8.63 -6.03 -11.88
C VAL A 170 9.93 -6.64 -12.39
N ARG A 171 10.40 -7.75 -11.79
CA ARG A 171 11.59 -8.46 -12.28
C ARG A 171 11.36 -9.09 -13.66
N GLU A 172 10.21 -9.70 -13.93
CA GLU A 172 9.91 -10.23 -15.27
C GLU A 172 9.79 -9.13 -16.33
N TYR A 173 9.18 -7.98 -16.00
CA TYR A 173 9.13 -6.82 -16.88
C TYR A 173 10.46 -6.05 -16.97
N SER A 174 11.36 -6.19 -15.98
CA SER A 174 12.68 -5.53 -15.96
C SER A 174 13.64 -6.04 -17.03
N ASN A 175 13.35 -7.17 -17.69
CA ASN A 175 14.09 -7.58 -18.89
C ASN A 175 14.00 -6.54 -20.05
N TRP A 176 13.03 -5.61 -19.98
CA TRP A 176 12.82 -4.54 -20.97
C TRP A 176 13.32 -3.16 -20.50
N ILE A 177 13.68 -3.00 -19.23
CA ILE A 177 14.20 -1.75 -18.66
C ILE A 177 15.61 -2.05 -18.17
N PRO A 178 16.67 -1.53 -18.83
CA PRO A 178 18.03 -1.71 -18.33
C PRO A 178 18.07 -1.20 -16.90
N ILE A 179 18.37 -2.09 -15.95
CA ILE A 179 18.58 -1.73 -14.54
C ILE A 179 19.87 -0.89 -14.50
N LYS A 180 19.77 0.39 -14.87
CA LYS A 180 20.84 1.37 -14.70
C LYS A 180 21.06 1.54 -13.21
N GLU A 181 22.24 1.17 -12.73
CA GLU A 181 22.89 1.54 -11.44
C GLU A 181 21.98 1.92 -10.24
N GLY A 182 20.84 1.27 -10.06
CA GLY A 182 19.84 1.58 -9.03
C GLY A 182 19.01 0.35 -8.67
N ARG A 183 18.52 0.28 -7.42
CA ARG A 183 17.82 -0.91 -6.87
C ARG A 183 16.54 -0.49 -6.14
N TYR A 184 15.50 -1.31 -6.19
CA TYR A 184 14.28 -1.09 -5.39
C TYR A 184 14.49 -1.61 -3.98
N ARG A 185 14.36 -0.73 -2.98
CA ARG A 185 14.55 -1.02 -1.55
C ARG A 185 13.28 -0.73 -0.76
N THR A 186 13.01 -1.53 0.28
CA THR A 186 11.98 -1.20 1.27
C THR A 186 12.36 0.05 2.06
N THR A 187 11.49 1.04 1.99
CA THR A 187 11.65 2.37 2.59
C THR A 187 10.56 2.70 3.61
N SER A 188 9.48 1.93 3.66
CA SER A 188 8.54 1.93 4.78
C SER A 188 7.95 0.53 5.01
N THR A 189 7.71 0.21 6.27
CA THR A 189 6.95 -0.96 6.74
C THR A 189 5.90 -0.48 7.73
N THR A 190 4.64 -0.82 7.46
CA THR A 190 3.50 -0.45 8.29
C THR A 190 2.81 -1.70 8.81
N ALA A 191 2.43 -1.66 10.09
CA ALA A 191 1.53 -2.61 10.71
C ALA A 191 0.35 -1.86 11.32
N LEU A 192 -0.87 -2.27 10.97
CA LEU A 192 -2.11 -1.70 11.49
C LEU A 192 -3.00 -2.83 12.00
N THR A 193 -3.48 -2.68 13.24
CA THR A 193 -4.54 -3.53 13.79
C THR A 193 -5.69 -2.65 14.25
N VAL A 194 -6.90 -3.00 13.84
CA VAL A 194 -8.15 -2.47 14.37
C VAL A 194 -8.93 -3.65 14.91
N LYS A 195 -9.26 -3.61 16.20
CA LYS A 195 -10.06 -4.65 16.84
C LYS A 195 -11.55 -4.30 16.79
N PRO A 196 -12.44 -5.30 16.93
CA PRO A 196 -13.89 -5.05 17.07
C PRO A 196 -14.26 -4.09 18.21
N THR A 197 -13.39 -3.95 19.22
CA THR A 197 -13.52 -2.99 20.32
C THR A 197 -13.19 -1.55 19.95
N ASN A 198 -12.96 -1.25 18.66
CA ASN A 198 -12.48 0.02 18.12
C ASN A 198 -11.05 0.39 18.52
N GLU A 199 -10.32 -0.51 19.19
CA GLU A 199 -8.92 -0.28 19.52
C GLU A 199 -8.08 -0.35 18.26
N VAL A 200 -7.38 0.74 17.98
CA VAL A 200 -6.41 0.88 16.88
C VAL A 200 -5.01 0.84 17.45
N LYS A 201 -4.14 0.04 16.83
CA LYS A 201 -2.69 0.13 16.97
C LYS A 201 -2.08 0.29 15.60
N PHE A 202 -1.28 1.32 15.45
CA PHE A 202 -0.56 1.62 14.22
C PHE A 202 0.92 1.72 14.57
N TYR A 203 1.74 1.04 13.77
CA TYR A 203 3.18 1.12 13.81
C TYR A 203 3.67 1.32 12.39
N GLU A 204 4.61 2.24 12.20
CA GLU A 204 5.31 2.43 10.95
C GLU A 204 6.78 2.64 11.22
N ARG A 205 7.62 2.00 10.42
CA ARG A 205 9.03 2.29 10.31
C ARG A 205 9.33 2.76 8.91
N TYR A 206 9.96 3.93 8.77
CA TYR A 206 10.20 4.54 7.46
C TYR A 206 11.58 5.19 7.37
N LEU A 207 12.06 5.37 6.14
CA LEU A 207 13.33 5.99 5.83
C LEU A 207 13.13 7.49 5.53
N GLU A 208 13.69 8.34 6.39
CA GLU A 208 13.68 9.80 6.24
C GLU A 208 15.13 10.30 6.18
N ASN A 209 15.52 10.96 5.09
CA ASN A 209 16.87 11.51 4.90
C ASN A 209 18.01 10.47 5.10
N GLY A 210 17.76 9.21 4.73
CA GLY A 210 18.71 8.11 4.89
C GLY A 210 18.76 7.47 6.27
N GLU A 211 18.02 8.02 7.24
CA GLU A 211 17.91 7.47 8.59
C GLU A 211 16.56 6.77 8.79
N TRP A 212 16.59 5.63 9.47
CA TRP A 212 15.36 4.93 9.84
C TRP A 212 14.72 5.59 11.05
N ARG A 213 13.41 5.80 10.97
CA ARG A 213 12.57 6.31 12.05
C ARG A 213 11.41 5.38 12.28
N ASP A 214 10.92 5.41 13.51
CA ASP A 214 9.79 4.62 13.96
C ASP A 214 8.71 5.56 14.49
N HIS A 215 7.47 5.24 14.18
CA HIS A 215 6.28 5.93 14.66
C HIS A 215 5.26 4.90 15.13
N GLN A 216 4.78 5.07 16.35
CA GLN A 216 3.76 4.20 16.92
C GLN A 216 2.68 5.04 17.59
N VAL A 217 1.42 4.69 17.31
CA VAL A 217 0.26 5.33 17.93
C VAL A 217 -0.79 4.28 18.28
N SER A 218 -1.53 4.53 19.36
CA SER A 218 -2.68 3.72 19.74
C SER A 218 -3.82 4.62 20.18
N PHE A 219 -5.04 4.27 19.79
CA PHE A 219 -6.23 5.06 20.07
C PHE A 219 -7.50 4.24 19.88
N ASN A 220 -8.66 4.82 20.20
CA ASN A 220 -9.95 4.24 19.86
C ASN A 220 -10.64 5.06 18.78
N ILE A 221 -11.28 4.38 17.83
CA ILE A 221 -12.17 5.02 16.86
C ILE A 221 -13.34 5.66 17.62
N VAL A 222 -13.64 6.92 17.28
CA VAL A 222 -14.69 7.76 17.88
C VAL A 222 -15.93 7.76 16.99
#